data_AF-A0A2V5NB51-F1
#
_entry.id   AF-A0A2V5NB51-F1
#
_cell.length_a   1.000
_cell.length_b   1.000
_cell.length_c   1.000
_cell.angle_alpha   90.00
_cell.angle_beta   90.00
_cell.angle_gamma   90.00
#
_symmetry.space_group_name_H-M   'P 1'
#
loop_
_entity.id
_entity.type
_entity.pdbx_description
1 polymer ?
#
loop_
_entity_poly.entity_id
_entity_poly.type
_entity_poly.pdbx_seq_one_letter_code
_entity_poly.pdbx_strand_id
1 'polypeptide(L)'
;MKTKLIALLFALFCSGLYAGTPAQDKEFVDKYKAAYEKGDKAALESFLYTKDANPMALEFYKMMQTEGAGTAKITKIELVDLTPEDVKKASEVQTGPDGSKAKLPLTPTKKLKISIETKDSNGSSTSSTENFVAEKDGKYVIPVPAVVK
;
A
#
# COMPACT_ATOMS: atom_id res chain seq x y z
N MET A 1 -31.52 10.98 -45.83
CA MET A 1 -31.32 10.73 -44.38
C MET A 1 -30.32 9.60 -44.24
N LYS A 2 -29.12 9.86 -43.71
CA LYS A 2 -28.02 8.88 -43.65
C LYS A 2 -27.87 8.39 -42.21
N THR A 3 -28.37 7.19 -41.95
CA THR A 3 -28.29 6.49 -40.67
C THR A 3 -26.83 6.13 -40.38
N LYS A 4 -26.23 6.76 -39.37
CA LYS A 4 -24.92 6.35 -38.84
C LYS A 4 -25.15 5.35 -37.71
N LEU A 5 -24.94 4.07 -38.00
CA LEU A 5 -24.85 3.03 -36.98
C LEU A 5 -23.44 3.12 -36.37
N ILE A 6 -23.33 3.67 -35.17
CA ILE A 6 -22.09 3.60 -34.37
C ILE A 6 -22.17 2.31 -33.57
N ALA A 7 -21.47 1.27 -34.02
CA ALA A 7 -21.28 0.05 -33.26
C ALA A 7 -20.24 0.32 -32.16
N LEU A 8 -20.71 0.45 -30.92
CA LEU A 8 -19.86 0.53 -29.73
C LEU A 8 -19.35 -0.90 -29.44
N LEU A 9 -18.11 -1.19 -29.84
CA LEU A 9 -17.44 -2.44 -29.47
C LEU A 9 -17.13 -2.41 -27.96
N PHE A 10 -18.00 -3.01 -27.15
CA PHE A 10 -17.69 -3.38 -25.77
C PHE A 10 -16.70 -4.55 -25.82
N ALA A 11 -15.41 -4.24 -25.86
CA ALA A 11 -14.38 -5.24 -25.61
C ALA A 11 -14.43 -5.61 -24.12
N LEU A 12 -15.24 -6.61 -23.78
CA LEU A 12 -15.16 -7.35 -22.53
C LEU A 12 -13.80 -8.04 -22.48
N PHE A 13 -12.81 -7.34 -21.91
CA PHE A 13 -11.60 -7.97 -21.40
C PHE A 13 -12.00 -8.79 -20.18
N CYS A 14 -12.26 -10.08 -20.38
CA CYS A 14 -12.22 -11.08 -19.32
C CYS A 14 -10.76 -11.26 -18.86
N SER A 15 -10.22 -10.26 -18.17
CA SER A 15 -9.03 -10.44 -17.34
C SER A 15 -9.48 -11.19 -16.10
N GLY A 16 -8.83 -12.32 -15.80
CA GLY A 16 -9.09 -13.05 -14.55
C GLY A 16 -9.08 -12.09 -13.35
N LEU A 17 -9.93 -12.40 -12.37
CA LEU A 17 -10.17 -11.70 -11.10
C LEU A 17 -8.94 -11.66 -10.17
N TYR A 18 -7.75 -11.40 -10.70
CA TYR A 18 -6.62 -10.94 -9.91
C TYR A 18 -6.84 -9.47 -9.63
N ALA A 19 -6.95 -9.14 -8.34
CA ALA A 19 -7.01 -7.75 -7.92
C ALA A 19 -5.69 -7.04 -8.30
N GLY A 20 -5.81 -6.12 -9.25
CA GLY A 20 -4.76 -5.32 -9.87
C GLY A 20 -3.95 -5.98 -10.99
N THR A 21 -3.46 -5.14 -11.90
CA THR A 21 -2.71 -5.55 -13.10
C THR A 21 -1.20 -5.34 -12.90
N PRO A 22 -0.32 -6.04 -13.64
CA PRO A 22 1.12 -5.79 -13.59
C PRO A 22 1.50 -4.32 -13.85
N ALA A 23 0.71 -3.60 -14.66
CA ALA A 23 0.89 -2.17 -14.89
C ALA A 23 0.56 -1.33 -13.66
N GLN A 24 -0.52 -1.66 -12.96
CA GLN A 24 -0.93 -1.01 -11.70
C GLN A 24 0.06 -1.30 -10.57
N ASP A 25 0.54 -2.54 -10.47
CA ASP A 25 1.59 -2.93 -9.52
C ASP A 25 2.86 -2.09 -9.73
N LYS A 26 3.31 -2.00 -10.99
CA LYS A 26 4.48 -1.20 -11.36
C LYS A 26 4.27 0.29 -11.07
N GLU A 27 3.11 0.84 -11.43
CA GLU A 27 2.81 2.25 -11.19
C GLU A 27 2.85 2.61 -9.70
N PHE A 28 2.24 1.78 -8.86
CA PHE A 28 2.24 1.98 -7.41
C PHE A 28 3.67 1.93 -6.85
N VAL A 29 4.43 0.89 -7.19
CA VAL A 29 5.82 0.72 -6.72
C VAL A 29 6.71 1.86 -7.18
N ASP A 30 6.62 2.28 -8.45
CA ASP A 30 7.45 3.36 -8.99
C ASP A 30 7.15 4.69 -8.28
N LYS A 31 5.87 5.01 -8.08
CA LYS A 31 5.46 6.24 -7.39
C LYS A 31 5.89 6.22 -5.92
N TYR A 32 5.69 5.10 -5.23
CA TYR A 32 6.10 4.96 -3.83
C TYR A 32 7.62 5.12 -3.70
N LYS A 33 8.38 4.40 -4.53
CA LYS A 33 9.84 4.47 -4.56
C LYS A 33 10.33 5.89 -4.82
N ALA A 34 9.76 6.55 -5.83
CA ALA A 34 10.14 7.93 -6.17
C ALA A 34 9.82 8.91 -5.03
N ALA A 35 8.69 8.76 -4.34
CA ALA A 35 8.34 9.58 -3.18
C ALA A 35 9.33 9.34 -2.02
N TYR A 36 9.63 8.07 -1.73
CA TYR A 36 10.57 7.69 -0.68
C TYR A 36 11.98 8.23 -0.93
N GLU A 37 12.54 8.01 -2.12
CA GLU A 37 13.90 8.44 -2.46
C GLU A 37 14.03 9.97 -2.54
N LYS A 38 12.95 10.69 -2.83
CA LYS A 38 12.91 12.17 -2.80
C LYS A 38 12.69 12.76 -1.40
N GLY A 39 12.35 11.93 -0.40
CA GLY A 39 11.92 12.42 0.90
C GLY A 39 10.57 13.13 0.87
N ASP A 40 9.73 12.85 -0.13
CA ASP A 40 8.40 13.47 -0.29
C ASP A 40 7.40 12.80 0.66
N LYS A 41 7.40 13.26 1.92
CA LYS A 41 6.54 12.75 2.98
C LYS A 41 5.05 12.91 2.64
N ALA A 42 4.66 14.02 2.01
CA ALA A 42 3.27 14.24 1.62
C ALA A 42 2.81 13.22 0.58
N ALA A 43 3.66 12.90 -0.41
CA ALA A 43 3.35 11.86 -1.38
C ALA A 43 3.32 10.46 -0.73
N LEU A 44 4.23 10.15 0.20
CA LEU A 44 4.22 8.89 0.94
C LEU A 44 2.92 8.72 1.75
N GLU A 45 2.55 9.73 2.52
CA GLU A 45 1.31 9.73 3.31
C GLU A 45 0.06 9.63 2.43
N SER A 46 0.10 10.11 1.17
CA SER A 46 -1.02 10.02 0.24
C SER A 46 -1.37 8.59 -0.19
N PHE A 47 -0.45 7.63 0.00
CA PHE A 47 -0.75 6.21 -0.20
C PHE A 47 -1.62 5.62 0.92
N LEU A 48 -1.72 6.29 2.07
CA LEU A 48 -2.53 5.80 3.19
C LEU A 48 -4.01 6.02 2.92
N TYR A 49 -4.81 4.97 3.14
CA TYR A 49 -6.25 5.11 3.27
C TYR A 49 -6.59 5.36 4.73
N THR A 50 -6.97 6.60 5.04
CA THR A 50 -7.07 7.14 6.41
C THR A 50 -8.51 7.30 6.91
N LYS A 51 -9.50 6.83 6.13
CA LYS A 51 -10.91 6.97 6.50
C LYS A 51 -11.19 6.24 7.81
N ASP A 52 -11.68 6.98 8.81
CA ASP A 52 -11.99 6.49 10.16
C ASP A 52 -10.81 5.82 10.88
N ALA A 53 -9.57 6.14 10.45
CA ALA A 53 -8.35 5.56 11.00
C ALA A 53 -8.26 5.81 12.52
N ASN A 54 -7.82 4.79 13.24
CA ASN A 54 -7.40 4.96 14.63
C ASN A 54 -6.22 5.96 14.65
N PRO A 55 -6.27 7.04 15.45
CA PRO A 55 -5.24 8.09 15.43
C PRO A 55 -3.83 7.59 15.75
N MET A 56 -3.70 6.62 16.67
CA MET A 56 -2.41 6.04 17.03
C MET A 56 -1.86 5.16 15.90
N ALA A 57 -2.72 4.37 15.26
CA ALA A 57 -2.34 3.59 14.09
C ALA A 57 -1.93 4.50 12.91
N LEU A 58 -2.64 5.60 12.68
CA LEU A 58 -2.31 6.55 11.64
C LEU A 58 -0.92 7.16 11.86
N GLU A 59 -0.63 7.64 13.06
CA GLU A 59 0.68 8.22 13.37
C GLU A 59 1.81 7.20 13.20
N PHE A 60 1.60 5.97 13.65
CA PHE A 60 2.57 4.88 13.48
C PHE A 60 2.85 4.60 11.99
N TYR A 61 1.82 4.55 11.14
CA TYR A 61 1.99 4.33 9.71
C TYR A 61 2.73 5.48 9.02
N LYS A 62 2.43 6.73 9.37
CA LYS A 62 3.15 7.90 8.84
C LYS A 62 4.63 7.88 9.23
N MET A 63 4.93 7.58 10.49
CA MET A 63 6.30 7.44 10.98
C MET A 63 7.03 6.34 10.21
N MET A 64 6.43 5.14 10.11
CA MET A 64 7.03 4.00 9.42
C MET A 64 7.25 4.24 7.91
N GLN A 65 6.32 4.93 7.23
CA GLN A 65 6.48 5.24 5.80
C GLN A 65 7.59 6.26 5.53
N THR A 66 7.78 7.22 6.45
CA THR A 66 8.71 8.35 6.25
C THR A 66 10.06 8.14 6.91
N GLU A 67 10.23 7.10 7.72
CA GLU A 67 11.51 6.70 8.27
C GLU A 67 12.51 6.41 7.14
N GLY A 68 13.68 7.05 7.19
CA GLY A 68 14.71 6.89 6.16
C GLY A 68 14.38 7.53 4.79
N ALA A 69 13.21 8.16 4.61
CA ALA A 69 12.86 8.81 3.36
C ALA A 69 13.84 9.96 3.04
N GLY A 70 14.36 9.97 1.82
CA GLY A 70 15.36 10.93 1.34
C GLY A 70 16.80 10.69 1.82
N THR A 71 17.04 9.71 2.70
CA THR A 71 18.38 9.43 3.25
C THR A 71 18.83 7.99 3.02
N ALA A 72 17.93 7.02 3.20
CA ALA A 72 18.18 5.61 2.92
C ALA A 72 17.80 5.26 1.48
N LYS A 73 18.51 4.28 0.91
CA LYS A 73 18.24 3.82 -0.46
C LYS A 73 17.37 2.57 -0.43
N ILE A 74 16.31 2.56 -1.24
CA ILE A 74 15.54 1.35 -1.49
C ILE A 74 16.38 0.40 -2.35
N THR A 75 16.78 -0.74 -1.78
CA THR A 75 17.48 -1.81 -2.50
C THR A 75 16.50 -2.75 -3.20
N LYS A 76 15.32 -2.97 -2.60
CA LYS A 76 14.24 -3.76 -3.19
C LYS A 76 12.88 -3.19 -2.81
N ILE A 77 11.96 -3.14 -3.77
CA ILE A 77 10.55 -2.82 -3.53
C ILE A 77 9.69 -3.65 -4.47
N GLU A 78 8.65 -4.28 -3.93
CA GLU A 78 7.77 -5.17 -4.69
C GLU A 78 6.39 -5.28 -4.04
N LEU A 79 5.37 -5.52 -4.86
CA LEU A 79 4.09 -6.06 -4.41
C LEU A 79 4.12 -7.57 -4.58
N VAL A 80 3.81 -8.29 -3.51
CA VAL A 80 3.67 -9.75 -3.53
C VAL A 80 2.23 -10.16 -3.25
N ASP A 81 1.88 -11.36 -3.71
CA ASP A 81 0.60 -11.97 -3.37
C ASP A 81 0.54 -12.32 -1.87
N LEU A 82 -0.67 -12.28 -1.33
CA LEU A 82 -0.91 -12.61 0.07
C LEU A 82 -0.81 -14.11 0.30
N THR A 83 -0.11 -14.50 1.35
CA THR A 83 -0.19 -15.86 1.89
C THR A 83 -1.49 -16.07 2.68
N PRO A 84 -1.91 -17.31 2.97
CA PRO A 84 -3.04 -17.55 3.86
C PRO A 84 -2.87 -16.92 5.25
N GLU A 85 -1.64 -16.85 5.76
CA GLU A 85 -1.33 -16.19 7.03
C GLU A 85 -1.50 -14.67 6.94
N ASP A 86 -1.11 -14.06 5.82
CA ASP A 86 -1.31 -12.65 5.55
C ASP A 86 -2.80 -12.30 5.53
N VAL A 87 -3.63 -13.11 4.86
CA VAL A 87 -5.09 -12.94 4.82
C VAL A 87 -5.68 -13.04 6.22
N LYS A 88 -5.23 -14.02 7.01
CA LYS A 88 -5.67 -14.17 8.41
C LYS A 88 -5.32 -12.91 9.23
N LYS A 89 -4.05 -12.49 9.24
CA LYS A 89 -3.59 -11.30 9.96
C LYS A 89 -4.33 -10.03 9.54
N ALA A 90 -4.56 -9.85 8.24
CA ALA A 90 -5.29 -8.71 7.70
C ALA A 90 -6.76 -8.65 8.16
N SER A 91 -7.35 -9.79 8.49
CA SER A 91 -8.75 -9.90 8.97
C SER A 91 -8.91 -9.75 10.48
N GLU A 92 -7.81 -9.80 11.25
CA GLU A 92 -7.84 -9.78 12.71
C GLU A 92 -8.19 -8.39 13.26
N VAL A 93 -8.98 -8.40 14.35
CA VAL A 93 -9.19 -7.21 15.16
C VAL A 93 -8.00 -7.07 16.10
N GLN A 94 -7.31 -5.94 16.02
CA GLN A 94 -6.16 -5.60 16.83
C GLN A 94 -6.63 -4.80 18.06
N THR A 95 -6.05 -5.09 19.22
CA THR A 95 -6.28 -4.33 20.45
C THR A 95 -5.10 -3.40 20.68
N GLY A 96 -5.35 -2.10 20.68
CA GLY A 96 -4.37 -1.08 21.01
C GLY A 96 -3.98 -1.10 22.50
N PRO A 97 -2.87 -0.43 22.87
CA PRO A 97 -2.42 -0.36 24.26
C PRO A 97 -3.41 0.37 25.20
N ASP A 98 -4.30 1.19 24.63
CA ASP A 98 -5.41 1.87 25.32
C ASP A 98 -6.67 0.99 25.43
N GLY A 99 -6.62 -0.26 24.95
CA GLY A 99 -7.76 -1.17 24.89
C GLY A 99 -8.70 -0.92 23.71
N SER A 100 -8.43 0.08 22.87
CA SER A 100 -9.23 0.34 21.67
C SER A 100 -9.10 -0.82 20.67
N LYS A 101 -10.20 -1.16 20.00
CA LYS A 101 -10.19 -2.20 18.96
C LYS A 101 -10.11 -1.55 17.60
N ALA A 102 -9.24 -2.04 16.73
CA ALA A 102 -9.08 -1.56 15.37
C ALA A 102 -8.97 -2.73 14.38
N LYS A 103 -9.39 -2.52 13.13
CA LYS A 103 -9.22 -3.49 12.04
C LYS A 103 -9.01 -2.78 10.72
N LEU A 104 -8.47 -3.48 9.72
CA LEU A 104 -8.35 -2.91 8.39
C LEU A 104 -9.75 -2.66 7.78
N PRO A 105 -10.04 -1.44 7.30
CA PRO A 105 -11.33 -1.11 6.72
C PRO A 105 -11.51 -1.62 5.28
N LEU A 106 -10.42 -2.01 4.63
CA LEU A 106 -10.40 -2.57 3.28
C LEU A 106 -9.69 -3.92 3.32
N THR A 107 -10.21 -4.90 2.59
CA THR A 107 -9.57 -6.21 2.42
C THR A 107 -8.33 -6.05 1.54
N PRO A 108 -7.13 -6.37 2.05
CA PRO A 108 -5.92 -6.34 1.25
C PRO A 108 -5.95 -7.37 0.13
N THR A 109 -5.26 -7.05 -0.96
CA THR A 109 -5.10 -7.91 -2.13
C THR A 109 -3.63 -8.21 -2.41
N LYS A 110 -2.73 -7.37 -1.91
CA LYS A 110 -1.28 -7.45 -2.08
C LYS A 110 -0.57 -7.07 -0.78
N LYS A 111 0.71 -7.39 -0.71
CA LYS A 111 1.62 -6.92 0.34
C LYS A 111 2.81 -6.20 -0.28
N LEU A 112 3.00 -4.95 0.09
CA LEU A 112 4.18 -4.16 -0.22
C LEU A 112 5.33 -4.62 0.68
N LYS A 113 6.44 -5.00 0.06
CA LYS A 113 7.70 -5.29 0.74
C LYS A 113 8.75 -4.30 0.29
N ILE A 114 9.43 -3.69 1.25
CA ILE A 114 10.50 -2.74 1.00
C ILE A 114 11.73 -3.20 1.77
N SER A 115 12.86 -3.29 1.10
CA SER A 115 14.17 -3.43 1.73
C SER A 115 14.95 -2.16 1.47
N ILE A 116 15.53 -1.60 2.54
CA ILE A 116 16.37 -0.41 2.48
C ILE A 116 17.76 -0.77 2.98
N GLU A 117 18.76 -0.12 2.39
CA GLU A 117 20.13 -0.14 2.88
C GLU A 117 20.47 1.24 3.41
N THR A 118 20.93 1.28 4.66
CA THR A 118 21.47 2.47 5.32
C THR A 118 22.97 2.29 5.45
N LYS A 119 23.73 3.24 4.91
CA LYS A 119 25.18 3.26 4.99
C LYS A 119 25.64 4.48 5.75
N ASP A 120 26.41 4.26 6.82
CA ASP A 120 27.01 5.31 7.63
C ASP A 120 28.52 5.07 7.82
N SER A 121 29.16 5.88 8.66
CA SER A 121 30.59 5.77 8.96
C SER A 121 30.98 4.47 9.67
N ASN A 122 30.01 3.75 10.25
CA ASN A 122 30.22 2.56 11.06
C ASN A 122 29.88 1.27 10.30
N GLY A 123 29.23 1.34 9.14
CA GLY A 123 28.97 0.19 8.29
C GLY A 123 27.76 0.34 7.37
N SER A 124 27.30 -0.79 6.83
CA SER A 124 26.03 -0.89 6.11
C SER A 124 25.06 -1.77 6.90
N SER A 125 23.82 -1.33 7.05
CA SER A 125 22.72 -2.07 7.65
C SER A 125 21.58 -2.21 6.64
N THR A 126 20.92 -3.37 6.64
CA THR A 126 19.71 -3.58 5.84
C THR A 126 18.52 -3.74 6.76
N SER A 127 17.43 -3.03 6.49
CA SER A 127 16.14 -3.24 7.15
C SER A 127 15.06 -3.53 6.11
N SER A 128 13.95 -4.14 6.54
CA SER A 128 12.82 -4.40 5.66
C SER A 128 11.50 -4.10 6.35
N THR A 129 10.58 -3.51 5.61
CA THR A 129 9.23 -3.16 6.08
C THR A 129 8.20 -3.82 5.18
N GLU A 130 7.06 -4.16 5.77
CA GLU A 130 5.93 -4.75 5.05
C GLU A 130 4.65 -3.96 5.34
N ASN A 131 3.86 -3.68 4.30
CA ASN A 131 2.54 -3.05 4.42
C ASN A 131 1.51 -3.81 3.59
N PHE A 132 0.31 -4.00 4.13
CA PHE A 132 -0.80 -4.48 3.32
C PHE A 132 -1.24 -3.42 2.32
N VAL A 133 -1.66 -3.85 1.14
CA VAL A 133 -2.16 -3.00 0.05
C VAL A 133 -3.53 -3.52 -0.36
N ALA A 134 -4.50 -2.62 -0.41
CA ALA A 134 -5.86 -2.87 -0.86
C ALA A 134 -6.15 -2.03 -2.12
N GLU A 135 -7.21 -2.39 -2.83
CA GLU A 135 -7.74 -1.59 -3.93
C GLU A 135 -8.95 -0.77 -3.49
N LYS A 136 -8.96 0.52 -3.83
CA LYS A 136 -10.11 1.41 -3.66
C LYS A 136 -10.25 2.26 -4.91
N ASP A 137 -11.42 2.21 -5.54
CA ASP A 137 -11.77 2.98 -6.75
C ASP A 137 -10.73 2.81 -7.88
N GLY A 138 -10.25 1.57 -8.09
CA GLY A 138 -9.25 1.25 -9.11
C GLY A 138 -7.83 1.74 -8.79
N LYS A 139 -7.56 2.15 -7.54
CA LYS A 139 -6.24 2.58 -7.08
C LYS A 139 -5.78 1.74 -5.89
N TYR A 140 -4.49 1.46 -5.86
CA TYR A 140 -3.88 0.87 -4.67
C TYR A 140 -3.68 1.88 -3.56
N VAL A 141 -4.01 1.45 -2.36
CA VAL A 141 -3.87 2.20 -1.11
C VAL A 141 -3.40 1.28 0.00
N ILE A 142 -2.74 1.84 1.01
CA ILE A 142 -2.33 1.15 2.22
C ILE A 142 -3.40 1.42 3.28
N PRO A 143 -4.29 0.46 3.59
CA PRO A 143 -5.32 0.66 4.60
C PRO A 143 -4.70 0.83 5.99
N VAL A 144 -5.07 1.91 6.67
CA VAL A 144 -4.74 2.12 8.08
C VAL A 144 -5.85 1.49 8.94
N PRO A 145 -5.53 0.76 10.03
CA PRO A 145 -6.53 0.24 10.95
C PRO A 145 -7.50 1.33 11.42
N ALA A 146 -8.79 1.09 11.23
CA ALA A 146 -9.88 1.95 11.67
C ALA A 146 -10.48 1.43 12.97
N VAL A 147 -10.99 2.33 13.81
CA VAL A 147 -11.63 1.95 15.09
C VAL A 147 -12.85 1.07 14.81
N VAL A 148 -12.94 -0.06 15.51
CA VAL A 148 -14.12 -0.94 15.48
C VAL A 148 -15.17 -0.32 16.40
N LYS A 149 -16.30 0.10 15.82
CA LYS A 149 -17.48 0.55 16.55
C LYS A 149 -18.29 -0.63 17.08
#